data_AF-A0A1I1CMM4-F1
#
_entry.id   AF-A0A1I1CMM4-F1
#
_cell.length_a   1.000
_cell.length_b   1.000
_cell.length_c   1.000
_cell.angle_alpha   90.00
_cell.angle_beta   90.00
_cell.angle_gamma   90.00
#
_symmetry.space_group_name_H-M   'P 1'
#
loop_
_entity.id
_entity.type
_entity.pdbx_description
1 polymer ?
#
loop_
_entity_poly.entity_id
_entity_poly.type
_entity_poly.pdbx_seq_one_letter_code
_entity_poly.pdbx_strand_id
1 'polypeptide(L)'
;MQRRLLRLLLTTVPAAALVVTTLSPPAVAAPAAETGTPSPSSPSMLAALQRDLGLTPEQAETRLAAEARAAKIDQHLRAELGDAHAGSWMNDAGSRLVVAVTESADVGTVREAGALAKVVTHDGAELDAVKAKLDRRAAAAPEGVSSWYVDVMSNSVVVLAHGYAIGSAERFVARSGAAGDAVRVVESTERPRPLYDVRGGDAYYISSGSRCSIGFSVQGGFITAGHCGSRGATTTGSNRVAQGTFQGSSFPGNDYAWVQVNSNWTPRPVVNDYSGGTVSVKGANEAPVNASVCRSGSTTGWHCGRITARNSSVTYPQGRVDGLIRTTVCAEPGDSGGSLVTADRNNAHAQGVTSGGSGNCSSGGTTYFQPVPEILSTYGLRLLTEGGGDPDPPGDACENYESSYTGSLSSGARQYQPDGSWYYSAGSGTHAGCLDAPNGTDFDLYLQKWSGSAWNTVSESTSPGPDETVNYNGTSGYYRYQVHAYSGSGAYSLGVNTP
;
A
#
# COMPACT_ATOMS: atom_id res chain seq x y z
N MET A 1 39.51 -74.85 -37.23
CA MET A 1 39.82 -73.41 -37.44
C MET A 1 40.56 -72.92 -36.20
N GLN A 2 41.86 -73.20 -36.04
CA GLN A 2 43.01 -72.29 -36.33
C GLN A 2 42.79 -70.87 -35.75
N ARG A 3 43.59 -70.31 -34.83
CA ARG A 3 44.97 -70.60 -34.38
C ARG A 3 45.29 -69.88 -33.05
N ARG A 4 46.00 -70.62 -32.17
CA ARG A 4 47.18 -70.29 -31.33
C ARG A 4 47.02 -69.27 -30.17
N LEU A 5 47.18 -69.63 -28.89
CA LEU A 5 48.32 -70.23 -28.13
C LEU A 5 49.42 -69.23 -27.70
N LEU A 6 49.47 -69.01 -26.37
CA LEU A 6 50.62 -69.27 -25.49
C LEU A 6 51.74 -68.20 -25.40
N ARG A 7 51.99 -67.63 -24.20
CA ARG A 7 53.09 -68.02 -23.28
C ARG A 7 53.38 -66.95 -22.20
N LEU A 8 53.49 -67.46 -20.99
CA LEU A 8 54.19 -66.94 -19.81
C LEU A 8 55.70 -66.79 -20.10
N LEU A 9 56.37 -65.77 -19.55
CA LEU A 9 57.65 -65.85 -18.78
C LEU A 9 58.41 -64.51 -18.69
N LEU A 10 58.67 -64.13 -17.44
CA LEU A 10 59.89 -63.60 -16.81
C LEU A 10 60.89 -62.66 -17.54
N THR A 11 61.37 -61.71 -16.72
CA THR A 11 62.75 -61.18 -16.56
C THR A 11 63.23 -59.91 -17.30
N THR A 12 63.46 -58.89 -16.46
CA THR A 12 64.64 -58.00 -16.33
C THR A 12 64.99 -56.97 -17.42
N VAL A 13 64.73 -55.71 -17.06
CA VAL A 13 65.51 -54.44 -17.17
C VAL A 13 66.70 -54.40 -18.14
N PRO A 14 66.75 -53.33 -18.97
CA PRO A 14 67.91 -52.44 -18.93
C PRO A 14 67.51 -50.96 -18.77
N ALA A 15 68.39 -50.22 -18.10
CA ALA A 15 68.30 -48.79 -17.85
C ALA A 15 68.50 -47.96 -19.13
N ALA A 16 67.71 -46.90 -19.29
CA ALA A 16 68.02 -45.77 -20.15
C ALA A 16 67.57 -44.48 -19.45
N ALA A 17 68.52 -43.55 -19.30
CA ALA A 17 68.39 -42.31 -18.57
C ALA A 17 67.27 -41.42 -19.14
N LEU A 18 66.35 -40.98 -18.28
CA LEU A 18 65.40 -39.91 -18.57
C LEU A 18 65.73 -38.70 -17.71
N VAL A 19 65.98 -37.58 -18.38
CA VAL A 19 66.18 -36.24 -17.83
C VAL A 19 64.98 -35.87 -16.98
N VAL A 20 65.19 -35.65 -15.68
CA VAL A 20 64.17 -35.09 -14.77
C VAL A 20 64.11 -33.60 -15.01
N THR A 21 63.19 -33.15 -15.87
CA THR A 21 62.72 -31.76 -15.85
C THR A 21 61.74 -31.64 -14.68
N THR A 22 62.13 -30.90 -13.64
CA THR A 22 61.24 -30.56 -12.54
C THR A 22 60.16 -29.58 -13.02
N LEU A 23 59.06 -30.11 -13.55
CA LEU A 23 57.82 -29.36 -13.70
C LEU A 23 57.30 -29.03 -12.30
N SER A 24 57.43 -27.76 -11.91
CA SER A 24 56.69 -27.23 -10.77
C SER A 24 55.21 -27.31 -11.09
N PRO A 25 54.35 -27.91 -10.23
CA PRO A 25 52.92 -27.83 -10.43
C PRO A 25 52.50 -26.35 -10.39
N PRO A 26 51.56 -25.90 -11.23
CA PRO A 26 51.03 -24.56 -11.12
C PRO A 26 50.43 -24.39 -9.72
N ALA A 27 50.78 -23.28 -9.06
CA ALA A 27 50.20 -22.90 -7.79
C ALA A 27 48.67 -22.79 -7.96
N VAL A 28 47.94 -23.76 -7.43
CA VAL A 28 46.50 -23.69 -7.33
C VAL A 28 46.23 -22.65 -6.24
N ALA A 29 45.86 -21.44 -6.65
CA ALA A 29 45.35 -20.45 -5.71
C ALA A 29 44.19 -21.11 -4.97
N ALA A 30 44.28 -21.16 -3.63
CA ALA A 30 43.16 -21.54 -2.79
C ALA A 30 41.96 -20.67 -3.18
N PRO A 31 40.75 -21.24 -3.34
CA PRO A 31 39.57 -20.42 -3.57
C PRO A 31 39.51 -19.41 -2.43
N ALA A 32 39.58 -18.13 -2.79
CA ALA A 32 39.35 -17.05 -1.85
C ALA A 32 38.00 -17.35 -1.19
N ALA A 33 38.01 -17.52 0.13
CA ALA A 33 36.78 -17.53 0.89
C ALA A 33 36.03 -16.25 0.53
N GLU A 34 34.90 -16.38 -0.15
CA GLU A 34 33.97 -15.29 -0.33
C GLU A 34 33.52 -14.88 1.07
N THR A 35 34.21 -13.88 1.62
CA THR A 35 33.68 -13.05 2.68
C THR A 35 32.62 -12.17 2.05
N GLY A 36 31.49 -12.80 1.68
CA GLY A 36 30.28 -12.10 1.30
C GLY A 36 29.86 -11.24 2.47
N THR A 37 30.23 -9.97 2.42
CA THR A 37 29.63 -8.94 3.26
C THR A 37 28.14 -8.96 2.95
N PRO A 38 27.24 -9.04 3.95
CA PRO A 38 25.82 -9.01 3.68
C PRO A 38 25.51 -7.73 2.90
N SER A 39 24.81 -7.85 1.77
CA SER A 39 24.35 -6.71 1.00
C SER A 39 23.65 -5.74 1.96
N PRO A 40 24.03 -4.46 2.01
CA PRO A 40 23.31 -3.50 2.83
C PRO A 40 21.85 -3.53 2.40
N SER A 41 20.97 -3.75 3.36
CA SER A 41 19.53 -3.67 3.15
C SER A 41 19.20 -2.37 2.43
N SER A 42 18.29 -2.39 1.44
CA SER A 42 17.96 -1.18 0.70
C SER A 42 17.55 -0.07 1.67
N PRO A 43 17.96 1.20 1.46
CA PRO A 43 17.58 2.31 2.35
C PRO A 43 16.05 2.39 2.59
N SER A 44 15.26 2.02 1.58
CA SER A 44 13.80 1.91 1.68
C SER A 44 13.31 0.83 2.66
N MET A 45 14.01 -0.32 2.75
CA MET A 45 13.68 -1.37 3.70
C MET A 45 14.04 -0.96 5.13
N LEU A 46 15.20 -0.31 5.32
CA LEU A 46 15.60 0.20 6.63
C LEU A 46 14.62 1.28 7.12
N ALA A 47 14.19 2.19 6.25
CA ALA A 47 13.18 3.19 6.59
C ALA A 47 11.84 2.54 6.96
N ALA A 48 11.42 1.48 6.25
CA ALA A 48 10.21 0.74 6.59
C ALA A 48 10.32 0.04 7.95
N LEU A 49 11.44 -0.63 8.25
CA LEU A 49 11.66 -1.27 9.55
C LEU A 49 11.66 -0.27 10.71
N GLN A 50 12.25 0.91 10.51
CA GLN A 50 12.22 1.97 11.53
C GLN A 50 10.80 2.44 11.80
N ARG A 51 10.05 2.79 10.73
CA ARG A 51 8.66 3.26 10.82
C ARG A 51 7.74 2.21 11.44
N ASP A 52 7.83 0.97 10.98
CA ASP A 52 6.83 -0.07 11.29
C ASP A 52 7.10 -0.78 12.61
N LEU A 53 8.37 -0.91 13.00
CA LEU A 53 8.77 -1.62 14.23
C LEU A 53 9.27 -0.68 15.33
N GLY A 54 9.27 0.64 15.10
CA GLY A 54 9.72 1.64 16.06
C GLY A 54 11.22 1.54 16.39
N LEU A 55 12.04 1.21 15.39
CA LEU A 55 13.49 0.98 15.56
C LEU A 55 14.30 2.22 15.17
N THR A 56 15.47 2.41 15.78
CA THR A 56 16.50 3.32 15.25
C THR A 56 17.16 2.71 13.99
N PRO A 57 17.85 3.50 13.15
CA PRO A 57 18.63 2.97 12.03
C PRO A 57 19.56 1.82 12.43
N GLU A 58 20.32 2.01 13.52
CA GLU A 58 21.29 1.02 14.02
C GLU A 58 20.59 -0.24 14.55
N GLN A 59 19.43 -0.08 15.18
CA GLN A 59 18.62 -1.21 15.65
C GLN A 59 18.05 -2.02 14.48
N ALA A 60 17.59 -1.36 13.41
CA ALA A 60 17.09 -2.03 12.21
C ALA A 60 18.21 -2.85 11.52
N GLU A 61 19.39 -2.27 11.36
CA GLU A 61 20.56 -2.98 10.82
C GLU A 61 20.98 -4.17 11.71
N THR A 62 21.05 -3.94 13.02
CA THR A 62 21.42 -4.98 14.00
C THR A 62 20.42 -6.14 13.99
N ARG A 63 19.13 -5.83 13.89
CA ARG A 63 18.04 -6.81 13.80
C ARG A 63 18.19 -7.68 12.55
N LEU A 64 18.37 -7.06 11.37
CA LEU A 64 18.56 -7.79 10.12
C LEU A 64 19.78 -8.73 10.17
N ALA A 65 20.88 -8.27 10.75
CA ALA A 65 22.06 -9.10 10.96
C ALA A 65 21.80 -10.26 11.95
N ALA A 66 20.99 -10.04 12.99
CA ALA A 66 20.59 -11.08 13.94
C ALA A 66 19.66 -12.13 13.29
N GLU A 67 18.67 -11.70 12.51
CA GLU A 67 17.75 -12.56 11.78
C GLU A 67 18.50 -13.43 10.73
N ALA A 68 19.46 -12.84 10.01
CA ALA A 68 20.30 -13.59 9.07
C ALA A 68 21.17 -14.66 9.75
N ARG A 69 21.68 -14.39 10.96
CA ARG A 69 22.39 -15.40 11.77
C ARG A 69 21.43 -16.46 12.30
N ALA A 70 20.28 -16.03 12.82
CA ALA A 70 19.26 -16.90 13.36
C ALA A 70 18.78 -17.93 12.33
N ALA A 71 18.55 -17.52 11.08
CA ALA A 71 18.15 -18.44 10.01
C ALA A 71 19.17 -19.57 9.77
N LYS A 72 20.48 -19.27 9.85
CA LYS A 72 21.55 -20.28 9.70
C LYS A 72 21.61 -21.22 10.89
N ILE A 73 21.49 -20.68 12.11
CA ILE A 73 21.50 -21.45 13.35
C ILE A 73 20.27 -22.38 13.42
N ASP A 74 19.08 -21.88 13.06
CA ASP A 74 17.84 -22.65 13.03
C ASP A 74 17.95 -23.84 12.06
N GLN A 75 18.45 -23.62 10.85
CA GLN A 75 18.64 -24.69 9.88
C GLN A 75 19.58 -25.79 10.39
N HIS A 76 20.68 -25.40 11.05
CA HIS A 76 21.64 -26.33 11.63
C HIS A 76 21.02 -27.14 12.79
N LEU A 77 20.36 -26.46 13.73
CA LEU A 77 19.78 -27.09 14.92
C LEU A 77 18.59 -27.99 14.58
N ARG A 78 17.77 -27.67 13.56
CA ARG A 78 16.73 -28.59 13.09
C ARG A 78 17.29 -29.91 12.59
N ALA A 79 18.44 -29.89 11.92
CA ALA A 79 19.08 -31.10 11.41
C ALA A 79 19.75 -31.92 12.52
N GLU A 80 20.30 -31.24 13.53
CA GLU A 80 21.03 -31.89 14.62
C GLU A 80 20.10 -32.44 15.72
N LEU A 81 19.07 -31.68 16.10
CA LEU A 81 18.16 -32.04 17.19
C LEU A 81 17.05 -33.00 16.76
N GLY A 82 16.71 -33.04 15.47
CA GLY A 82 15.65 -33.91 14.95
C GLY A 82 14.32 -33.72 15.70
N ASP A 83 13.77 -34.82 16.21
CA ASP A 83 12.48 -34.84 16.91
C ASP A 83 12.47 -34.04 18.22
N ALA A 84 13.64 -33.77 18.82
CA ALA A 84 13.73 -32.94 20.01
C ALA A 84 13.48 -31.44 19.73
N HIS A 85 13.49 -31.01 18.45
CA HIS A 85 13.23 -29.62 18.07
C HIS A 85 11.73 -29.29 18.08
N ALA A 86 11.30 -28.48 19.06
CA ALA A 86 9.90 -28.11 19.28
C ALA A 86 9.51 -26.73 18.72
N GLY A 87 10.35 -26.16 17.86
CA GLY A 87 10.10 -24.87 17.20
C GLY A 87 11.12 -23.81 17.59
N SER A 88 11.14 -22.70 16.85
CA SER A 88 12.10 -21.63 17.06
C SER A 88 11.50 -20.27 16.70
N TRP A 89 11.94 -19.22 17.38
CA TRP A 89 11.47 -17.85 17.20
C TRP A 89 12.54 -16.85 17.63
N MET A 90 12.42 -15.58 17.22
CA MET A 90 13.27 -14.53 17.75
C MET A 90 12.77 -14.08 19.13
N ASN A 91 13.67 -13.78 20.06
CA ASN A 91 13.29 -13.15 21.32
C ASN A 91 12.60 -11.78 21.09
N ASP A 92 11.96 -11.23 22.12
CA ASP A 92 11.17 -9.99 22.02
C ASP A 92 11.97 -8.81 21.42
N ALA A 93 13.27 -8.74 21.71
CA ALA A 93 14.17 -7.71 21.17
C ALA A 93 14.58 -7.94 19.71
N GLY A 94 14.23 -9.07 19.09
CA GLY A 94 14.66 -9.44 17.73
C GLY A 94 16.17 -9.68 17.59
N SER A 95 16.88 -9.93 18.69
CA SER A 95 18.35 -9.95 18.73
C SER A 95 18.95 -11.34 18.79
N ARG A 96 18.19 -12.36 19.21
CA ARG A 96 18.64 -13.75 19.31
C ARG A 96 17.54 -14.74 18.99
N LEU A 97 17.93 -15.86 18.40
CA LEU A 97 17.08 -17.03 18.21
C LEU A 97 16.84 -17.71 19.56
N VAL A 98 15.59 -18.09 19.82
CA VAL A 98 15.17 -19.02 20.85
C VAL A 98 14.78 -20.33 20.16
N VAL A 99 15.24 -21.46 20.67
CA VAL A 99 14.91 -22.80 20.19
C VAL A 99 14.26 -23.56 21.33
N ALA A 100 13.03 -24.03 21.09
CA ALA A 100 12.34 -24.92 22.00
C ALA A 100 12.83 -26.35 21.81
N VAL A 101 13.13 -27.02 22.92
CA VAL A 101 13.51 -28.44 22.95
C VAL A 101 12.67 -29.19 23.98
N THR A 102 12.39 -30.47 23.76
CA THR A 102 11.66 -31.29 24.75
C THR A 102 12.59 -31.88 25.81
N GLU A 103 13.86 -32.11 25.46
CA GLU A 103 14.84 -32.76 26.33
C GLU A 103 15.82 -31.75 26.95
N SER A 104 16.03 -31.85 28.25
CA SER A 104 16.99 -30.99 28.97
C SER A 104 18.44 -31.23 28.54
N ALA A 105 18.74 -32.39 27.96
CA ALA A 105 20.06 -32.74 27.45
C ALA A 105 20.49 -31.87 26.25
N ASP A 106 19.54 -31.38 25.45
CA ASP A 106 19.81 -30.63 24.21
C ASP A 106 20.06 -29.14 24.43
N VAL A 107 19.88 -28.66 25.66
CA VAL A 107 20.12 -27.26 26.05
C VAL A 107 21.57 -26.83 25.77
N GLY A 108 22.52 -27.75 25.92
CA GLY A 108 23.94 -27.51 25.63
C GLY A 108 24.16 -27.20 24.15
N THR A 109 23.70 -28.11 23.28
CA THR A 109 23.80 -28.00 21.82
C THR A 109 23.22 -26.68 21.30
N VAL A 110 22.02 -26.29 21.76
CA VAL A 110 21.38 -25.02 21.36
C VAL A 110 22.24 -23.80 21.75
N ARG A 111 22.81 -23.81 22.97
CA ARG A 111 23.62 -22.69 23.48
C ARG A 111 24.97 -22.60 22.78
N GLU A 112 25.59 -23.73 22.47
CA GLU A 112 26.84 -23.81 21.71
C GLU A 112 26.69 -23.25 20.31
N ALA A 113 25.53 -23.46 19.67
CA ALA A 113 25.19 -22.86 18.39
C ALA A 113 24.85 -21.35 18.48
N GLY A 114 24.84 -20.76 19.69
CA GLY A 114 24.62 -19.33 19.92
C GLY A 114 23.16 -18.91 20.09
N ALA A 115 22.23 -19.86 20.24
CA ALA A 115 20.82 -19.61 20.50
C ALA A 115 20.45 -19.71 21.99
N LEU A 116 19.25 -19.25 22.34
CA LEU A 116 18.65 -19.44 23.66
C LEU A 116 17.82 -20.72 23.65
N ALA A 117 18.03 -21.61 24.62
CA ALA A 117 17.22 -22.84 24.75
C ALA A 117 16.01 -22.61 25.66
N LYS A 118 14.85 -23.14 25.27
CA LYS A 118 13.65 -23.23 26.11
C LYS A 118 13.17 -24.67 26.16
N VAL A 119 13.12 -25.27 27.35
CA VAL A 119 12.55 -26.63 27.50
C VAL A 119 11.03 -26.53 27.49
N VAL A 120 10.36 -27.35 26.69
CA VAL A 120 8.90 -27.36 26.50
C VAL A 120 8.33 -28.78 26.59
N THR A 121 7.00 -28.92 26.60
CA THR A 121 6.32 -30.20 26.82
C THR A 121 6.08 -30.96 25.51
N HIS A 122 5.53 -30.29 24.51
CA HIS A 122 5.16 -30.89 23.24
C HIS A 122 6.27 -30.68 22.20
N ASP A 123 6.60 -31.72 21.44
CA ASP A 123 7.48 -31.56 20.28
C ASP A 123 6.73 -30.95 19.08
N GLY A 124 7.48 -30.58 18.03
CA GLY A 124 6.89 -29.97 16.84
C GLY A 124 5.96 -30.92 16.07
N ALA A 125 6.29 -32.21 16.04
CA ALA A 125 5.51 -33.21 15.30
C ALA A 125 4.15 -33.48 15.97
N GLU A 126 4.10 -33.45 17.30
CA GLU A 126 2.88 -33.55 18.08
C GLU A 126 1.94 -32.37 17.79
N LEU A 127 2.44 -31.13 17.85
CA LEU A 127 1.65 -29.93 17.57
C LEU A 127 1.15 -29.89 16.12
N ASP A 128 1.99 -30.30 15.16
CA ASP A 128 1.59 -30.42 13.75
C ASP A 128 0.51 -31.48 13.54
N ALA A 129 0.61 -32.63 14.24
CA ALA A 129 -0.41 -33.67 14.19
C ALA A 129 -1.76 -33.20 14.76
N VAL A 130 -1.73 -32.39 15.82
CA VAL A 130 -2.93 -31.74 16.40
C VAL A 130 -3.54 -30.75 15.40
N LYS A 131 -2.75 -29.86 14.80
CA LYS A 131 -3.24 -28.93 13.77
C LYS A 131 -3.84 -29.66 12.56
N ALA A 132 -3.20 -30.73 12.09
CA ALA A 132 -3.67 -31.52 10.96
C ALA A 132 -5.06 -32.16 11.20
N LYS A 133 -5.44 -32.42 12.45
CA LYS A 133 -6.80 -32.87 12.81
C LYS A 133 -7.84 -31.78 12.56
N LEU A 134 -7.53 -30.52 12.88
CA LEU A 134 -8.39 -29.36 12.60
C LEU A 134 -8.48 -29.11 11.09
N ASP A 135 -7.35 -29.17 10.37
CA ASP A 135 -7.31 -28.95 8.91
C ASP A 135 -8.23 -29.92 8.15
N ARG A 136 -8.25 -31.20 8.54
CA ARG A 136 -9.16 -32.22 7.95
C ARG A 136 -10.65 -31.90 8.14
N ARG A 137 -10.99 -31.00 9.06
CA ARG A 137 -12.37 -30.57 9.36
C ARG A 137 -12.62 -29.11 8.98
N ALA A 138 -11.72 -28.44 8.26
CA ALA A 138 -11.81 -27.02 7.96
C ALA A 138 -13.17 -26.58 7.39
N ALA A 139 -13.78 -27.36 6.48
CA ALA A 139 -15.09 -27.06 5.89
C ALA A 139 -16.26 -27.08 6.89
N ALA A 140 -16.06 -27.68 8.07
CA ALA A 140 -17.05 -27.75 9.16
C ALA A 140 -16.73 -26.74 10.30
N ALA A 141 -15.75 -25.85 10.10
CA ALA A 141 -15.45 -24.79 11.06
C ALA A 141 -16.67 -23.87 11.22
N PRO A 142 -17.12 -23.60 12.46
CA PRO A 142 -18.23 -22.69 12.72
C PRO A 142 -17.95 -21.27 12.25
N GLU A 143 -19.02 -20.55 11.92
CA GLU A 143 -18.94 -19.09 11.75
C GLU A 143 -18.39 -18.43 13.01
N GLY A 144 -17.41 -17.54 12.82
CA GLY A 144 -16.71 -16.85 13.90
C GLY A 144 -15.46 -17.55 14.42
N VAL A 145 -15.08 -18.73 13.89
CA VAL A 145 -13.69 -19.23 13.97
C VAL A 145 -12.89 -18.58 12.85
N SER A 146 -11.87 -17.81 13.19
CA SER A 146 -11.11 -16.99 12.22
C SER A 146 -9.85 -17.69 11.70
N SER A 147 -9.14 -18.46 12.55
CA SER A 147 -7.93 -19.17 12.17
C SER A 147 -7.55 -20.25 13.19
N TRP A 148 -6.62 -21.14 12.83
CA TRP A 148 -5.90 -22.01 13.77
C TRP A 148 -4.47 -22.29 13.31
N TYR A 149 -3.52 -22.34 14.25
CA TYR A 149 -2.09 -22.46 13.96
C TYR A 149 -1.31 -23.10 15.12
N VAL A 150 -0.11 -23.61 14.83
CA VAL A 150 0.86 -24.02 15.85
C VAL A 150 1.56 -22.76 16.37
N ASP A 151 1.44 -22.51 17.66
CA ASP A 151 2.14 -21.45 18.39
C ASP A 151 3.31 -22.03 19.18
N VAL A 152 4.50 -21.96 18.59
CA VAL A 152 5.74 -22.47 19.21
C VAL A 152 6.13 -21.68 20.47
N MET A 153 5.70 -20.42 20.60
CA MET A 153 6.04 -19.59 21.77
C MET A 153 5.31 -20.05 23.03
N SER A 154 4.03 -20.41 22.87
CA SER A 154 3.20 -20.99 23.93
C SER A 154 3.18 -22.52 23.96
N ASN A 155 3.89 -23.17 23.03
CA ASN A 155 3.96 -24.63 22.86
C ASN A 155 2.57 -25.28 22.77
N SER A 156 1.68 -24.69 21.96
CA SER A 156 0.31 -25.17 21.79
C SER A 156 -0.23 -24.88 20.39
N VAL A 157 -1.34 -25.50 20.01
CA VAL A 157 -2.15 -25.14 18.84
C VAL A 157 -3.24 -24.15 19.27
N VAL A 158 -3.23 -22.96 18.70
CA VAL A 158 -4.20 -21.91 18.99
C VAL A 158 -5.33 -21.95 17.96
N VAL A 159 -6.58 -21.86 18.42
CA VAL A 159 -7.78 -21.66 17.60
C VAL A 159 -8.37 -20.30 17.94
N LEU A 160 -8.31 -19.35 17.00
CA LEU A 160 -8.87 -18.03 17.19
C LEU A 160 -10.36 -18.03 16.87
N ALA A 161 -11.17 -17.51 17.79
CA ALA A 161 -12.60 -17.37 17.60
C ALA A 161 -13.14 -16.08 18.22
N HIS A 162 -14.17 -15.51 17.62
CA HIS A 162 -14.91 -14.40 18.23
C HIS A 162 -15.55 -14.81 19.55
N GLY A 163 -15.73 -13.86 20.48
CA GLY A 163 -16.31 -14.13 21.80
C GLY A 163 -17.64 -14.89 21.76
N TYR A 164 -18.53 -14.55 20.81
CA TYR A 164 -19.81 -15.26 20.61
C TYR A 164 -19.66 -16.69 20.07
N ALA A 165 -18.51 -17.03 19.49
CA ALA A 165 -18.24 -18.30 18.82
C ALA A 165 -17.36 -19.26 19.65
N ILE A 166 -16.83 -18.85 20.82
CA ILE A 166 -15.94 -19.66 21.66
C ILE A 166 -16.49 -21.07 21.91
N GLY A 167 -17.72 -21.19 22.42
CA GLY A 167 -18.31 -22.51 22.69
C GLY A 167 -18.52 -23.36 21.43
N SER A 168 -18.72 -22.74 20.27
CA SER A 168 -18.79 -23.46 18.99
C SER A 168 -17.40 -23.92 18.52
N ALA A 169 -16.37 -23.10 18.73
CA ALA A 169 -14.98 -23.43 18.46
C ALA A 169 -14.50 -24.61 19.32
N GLU A 170 -14.80 -24.62 20.62
CA GLU A 170 -14.48 -25.75 21.52
C GLU A 170 -15.12 -27.06 21.04
N ARG A 171 -16.40 -27.01 20.64
CA ARG A 171 -17.08 -28.18 20.06
C ARG A 171 -16.46 -28.61 18.73
N PHE A 172 -15.99 -27.66 17.92
CA PHE A 172 -15.27 -27.96 16.68
C PHE A 172 -13.93 -28.65 16.95
N VAL A 173 -13.15 -28.18 17.92
CA VAL A 173 -11.90 -28.81 18.38
C VAL A 173 -12.17 -30.25 18.86
N ALA A 174 -13.19 -30.44 19.71
CA ALA A 174 -13.57 -31.76 20.21
C ALA A 174 -13.95 -32.73 19.07
N ARG A 175 -14.82 -32.30 18.14
CA ARG A 175 -15.22 -33.12 16.98
C ARG A 175 -14.10 -33.41 15.99
N SER A 176 -13.07 -32.58 15.97
CA SER A 176 -11.88 -32.80 15.15
C SER A 176 -10.95 -33.86 15.74
N GLY A 177 -11.14 -34.25 17.01
CA GLY A 177 -10.25 -35.14 17.75
C GLY A 177 -8.95 -34.46 18.20
N ALA A 178 -8.92 -33.12 18.13
CA ALA A 178 -7.79 -32.29 18.50
C ALA A 178 -7.80 -31.89 19.98
N ALA A 179 -8.92 -32.08 20.68
CA ALA A 179 -9.02 -31.75 22.11
C ALA A 179 -7.93 -32.44 22.93
N GLY A 180 -7.26 -31.64 23.77
CA GLY A 180 -6.12 -32.03 24.59
C GLY A 180 -5.51 -30.79 25.25
N ASP A 181 -4.50 -30.99 26.07
CA ASP A 181 -3.69 -29.94 26.70
C ASP A 181 -2.89 -29.10 25.70
N ALA A 182 -2.57 -29.69 24.54
CA ALA A 182 -1.91 -29.01 23.44
C ALA A 182 -2.79 -28.03 22.64
N VAL A 183 -4.10 -27.87 22.92
CA VAL A 183 -4.98 -26.95 22.16
C VAL A 183 -5.59 -25.87 23.04
N ARG A 184 -5.58 -24.63 22.55
CA ARG A 184 -6.19 -23.48 23.21
C ARG A 184 -7.14 -22.76 22.27
N VAL A 185 -8.39 -22.58 22.70
CA VAL A 185 -9.32 -21.65 22.03
C VAL A 185 -9.09 -20.27 22.64
N VAL A 186 -8.82 -19.29 21.80
CA VAL A 186 -8.49 -17.92 22.22
C VAL A 186 -9.49 -16.95 21.58
N GLU A 187 -10.02 -16.05 22.41
CA GLU A 187 -10.88 -14.99 21.91
C GLU A 187 -10.09 -14.03 21.01
N SER A 188 -10.63 -13.76 19.83
CA SER A 188 -10.04 -12.86 18.85
C SER A 188 -11.10 -12.04 18.13
N THR A 189 -10.77 -10.79 17.82
CA THR A 189 -11.59 -9.91 16.97
C THR A 189 -11.21 -10.01 15.49
N GLU A 190 -10.26 -10.88 15.12
CA GLU A 190 -9.76 -11.03 13.75
C GLU A 190 -10.83 -11.50 12.78
N ARG A 191 -10.90 -10.83 11.63
CA ARG A 191 -11.74 -11.19 10.48
C ARG A 191 -10.91 -11.16 9.20
N PRO A 192 -10.08 -12.18 8.95
CA PRO A 192 -9.23 -12.22 7.76
C PRO A 192 -10.07 -12.10 6.49
N ARG A 193 -9.62 -11.25 5.58
CA ARG A 193 -10.24 -11.04 4.26
C ARG A 193 -9.15 -10.88 3.21
N PRO A 194 -9.39 -11.29 1.96
CA PRO A 194 -8.50 -10.94 0.87
C PRO A 194 -8.35 -9.42 0.76
N LEU A 195 -7.14 -8.97 0.41
CA LEU A 195 -6.81 -7.58 0.13
C LEU A 195 -6.50 -7.45 -1.36
N TYR A 196 -7.26 -6.63 -2.08
CA TYR A 196 -7.06 -6.31 -3.49
C TYR A 196 -6.90 -4.80 -3.65
N ASP A 197 -6.05 -4.37 -4.57
CA ASP A 197 -5.91 -2.94 -4.85
C ASP A 197 -6.89 -2.49 -5.94
N VAL A 198 -7.41 -1.28 -5.81
CA VAL A 198 -8.06 -0.54 -6.89
C VAL A 198 -7.06 0.46 -7.42
N ARG A 199 -6.73 0.36 -8.71
CA ARG A 199 -5.76 1.23 -9.39
C ARG A 199 -6.40 1.77 -10.67
N GLY A 200 -6.12 3.03 -11.00
CA GLY A 200 -6.52 3.58 -12.30
C GLY A 200 -5.98 2.74 -13.45
N GLY A 201 -6.75 2.62 -14.54
CA GLY A 201 -6.42 1.81 -15.71
C GLY A 201 -6.81 0.34 -15.62
N ASP A 202 -6.91 -0.24 -14.40
CA ASP A 202 -7.25 -1.66 -14.25
C ASP A 202 -8.66 -1.98 -14.80
N ALA A 203 -8.83 -3.20 -15.32
CA ALA A 203 -10.12 -3.67 -15.79
C ALA A 203 -11.12 -3.86 -14.64
N TYR A 204 -12.38 -3.52 -14.89
CA TYR A 204 -13.51 -4.00 -14.11
C TYR A 204 -14.65 -4.42 -15.05
N TYR A 205 -15.52 -5.29 -14.55
CA TYR A 205 -16.61 -5.87 -15.31
C TYR A 205 -17.93 -5.56 -14.62
N ILE A 206 -18.92 -5.15 -15.41
CA ILE A 206 -20.26 -4.84 -14.96
C ILE A 206 -21.12 -6.11 -15.10
N SER A 207 -22.09 -6.32 -14.21
CA SER A 207 -23.02 -7.47 -14.27
C SER A 207 -23.76 -7.62 -15.62
N SER A 208 -23.86 -6.54 -16.41
CA SER A 208 -24.39 -6.52 -17.77
C SER A 208 -23.50 -7.21 -18.81
N GLY A 209 -22.26 -7.58 -18.46
CA GLY A 209 -21.28 -8.24 -19.32
C GLY A 209 -20.23 -7.31 -19.93
N SER A 210 -20.36 -5.99 -19.76
CA SER A 210 -19.41 -5.00 -20.29
C SER A 210 -18.10 -4.96 -19.49
N ARG A 211 -16.99 -4.68 -20.18
CA ARG A 211 -15.69 -4.34 -19.58
C ARG A 211 -15.44 -2.85 -19.73
N CYS A 212 -15.04 -2.20 -18.64
CA CYS A 212 -14.49 -0.85 -18.65
C CYS A 212 -13.19 -0.82 -17.84
N SER A 213 -12.55 0.35 -17.82
CA SER A 213 -11.32 0.61 -17.10
C SER A 213 -11.58 1.58 -15.95
N ILE A 214 -10.90 1.37 -14.83
CA ILE A 214 -11.01 2.23 -13.66
C ILE A 214 -10.39 3.60 -13.97
N GLY A 215 -11.05 4.69 -13.61
CA GLY A 215 -10.53 6.04 -13.80
C GLY A 215 -9.54 6.40 -12.71
N PHE A 216 -10.04 6.80 -11.55
CA PHE A 216 -9.20 7.15 -10.40
C PHE A 216 -9.83 6.66 -9.11
N SER A 217 -8.98 6.23 -8.18
CA SER A 217 -9.37 5.91 -6.82
C SER A 217 -9.85 7.17 -6.09
N VAL A 218 -11.00 7.07 -5.46
CA VAL A 218 -11.54 8.08 -4.55
C VAL A 218 -11.77 7.43 -3.19
N GLN A 219 -12.02 8.23 -2.16
CA GLN A 219 -12.39 7.68 -0.85
C GLN A 219 -13.58 6.72 -0.99
N GLY A 220 -13.38 5.46 -0.57
CA GLY A 220 -14.39 4.41 -0.60
C GLY A 220 -14.70 3.81 -1.99
N GLY A 221 -13.99 4.18 -3.05
CA GLY A 221 -14.35 3.71 -4.39
C GLY A 221 -13.44 4.17 -5.53
N PHE A 222 -14.03 4.24 -6.72
CA PHE A 222 -13.37 4.81 -7.90
C PHE A 222 -14.37 5.52 -8.82
N ILE A 223 -13.89 6.52 -9.56
CA ILE A 223 -14.62 7.19 -10.64
C ILE A 223 -14.35 6.51 -11.99
N THR A 224 -15.34 6.55 -12.88
CA THR A 224 -15.33 5.92 -14.22
C THR A 224 -16.31 6.65 -15.16
N ALA A 225 -16.51 6.17 -16.38
CA ALA A 225 -17.46 6.71 -17.34
C ALA A 225 -18.91 6.27 -17.03
N GLY A 226 -19.87 7.16 -17.31
CA GLY A 226 -21.29 6.93 -17.07
C GLY A 226 -21.90 5.86 -17.97
N HIS A 227 -21.49 5.84 -19.24
CA HIS A 227 -21.99 4.86 -20.20
C HIS A 227 -21.59 3.41 -19.88
N CYS A 228 -20.66 3.18 -18.95
CA CYS A 228 -20.24 1.84 -18.52
C CYS A 228 -21.32 1.11 -17.72
N GLY A 229 -22.18 1.82 -16.99
CA GLY A 229 -23.18 1.19 -16.14
C GLY A 229 -24.12 2.16 -15.44
N SER A 230 -25.31 1.68 -15.11
CA SER A 230 -26.33 2.45 -14.39
C SER A 230 -26.17 2.33 -12.88
N ARG A 231 -26.73 3.29 -12.13
CA ARG A 231 -26.82 3.21 -10.67
C ARG A 231 -27.43 1.87 -10.22
N GLY A 232 -26.81 1.23 -9.23
CA GLY A 232 -27.20 -0.09 -8.71
C GLY A 232 -26.58 -1.28 -9.43
N ALA A 233 -25.93 -1.08 -10.58
CA ALA A 233 -25.19 -2.16 -11.23
C ALA A 233 -24.00 -2.61 -10.38
N THR A 234 -23.79 -3.92 -10.26
CA THR A 234 -22.67 -4.50 -9.51
C THR A 234 -21.45 -4.71 -10.39
N THR A 235 -20.27 -4.67 -9.77
CA THR A 235 -18.99 -4.86 -10.46
C THR A 235 -18.17 -6.01 -9.91
N THR A 236 -17.36 -6.60 -10.77
CA THR A 236 -16.22 -7.46 -10.39
C THR A 236 -14.93 -6.83 -10.88
N GLY A 237 -13.84 -7.02 -10.15
CA GLY A 237 -12.54 -6.48 -10.55
C GLY A 237 -11.85 -7.30 -11.64
N SER A 238 -10.62 -6.95 -11.96
CA SER A 238 -9.79 -7.64 -12.97
C SER A 238 -9.61 -9.13 -12.67
N ASN A 239 -9.63 -9.51 -11.39
CA ASN A 239 -9.59 -10.89 -10.89
C ASN A 239 -10.94 -11.62 -10.85
N ARG A 240 -12.02 -11.01 -11.40
CA ARG A 240 -13.40 -11.54 -11.40
C ARG A 240 -14.04 -11.71 -10.01
N VAL A 241 -13.43 -11.14 -8.95
CA VAL A 241 -14.01 -11.14 -7.61
C VAL A 241 -14.95 -9.94 -7.45
N ALA A 242 -16.04 -10.11 -6.70
CA ALA A 242 -16.98 -9.04 -6.36
C ALA A 242 -16.24 -7.81 -5.83
N GLN A 243 -16.52 -6.66 -6.44
CA GLN A 243 -15.76 -5.43 -6.20
C GLN A 243 -16.61 -4.30 -5.64
N GLY A 244 -17.71 -3.93 -6.30
CA GLY A 244 -18.45 -2.74 -5.90
C GLY A 244 -19.82 -2.60 -6.54
N THR A 245 -20.40 -1.42 -6.37
CA THR A 245 -21.70 -1.06 -6.95
C THR A 245 -21.70 0.40 -7.40
N PHE A 246 -22.27 0.68 -8.56
CA PHE A 246 -22.45 2.03 -9.07
C PHE A 246 -23.40 2.82 -8.17
N GLN A 247 -22.90 3.90 -7.56
CA GLN A 247 -23.69 4.76 -6.67
C GLN A 247 -24.23 6.00 -7.39
N GLY A 248 -23.55 6.44 -8.44
CA GLY A 248 -24.00 7.50 -9.34
C GLY A 248 -23.54 7.20 -10.76
N SER A 249 -24.36 7.58 -11.74
CA SER A 249 -24.05 7.50 -13.17
C SER A 249 -24.89 8.51 -13.95
N SER A 250 -24.27 9.20 -14.90
CA SER A 250 -24.92 10.15 -15.80
C SER A 250 -24.36 10.00 -17.22
N PHE A 251 -25.23 9.64 -18.17
CA PHE A 251 -24.98 9.60 -19.61
C PHE A 251 -26.30 9.48 -20.38
N PRO A 252 -26.55 10.24 -21.47
CA PRO A 252 -25.71 11.33 -22.03
C PRO A 252 -25.84 12.65 -21.22
N GLY A 253 -25.46 13.79 -21.82
CA GLY A 253 -25.33 15.10 -21.18
C GLY A 253 -23.93 15.30 -20.61
N ASN A 254 -23.56 14.40 -19.69
CA ASN A 254 -22.20 14.18 -19.20
C ASN A 254 -21.83 12.70 -19.44
N ASP A 255 -20.61 12.31 -19.11
CA ASP A 255 -20.20 10.90 -19.13
C ASP A 255 -19.34 10.53 -17.92
N TYR A 256 -19.97 10.45 -16.75
CA TYR A 256 -19.32 10.05 -15.51
C TYR A 256 -20.16 9.10 -14.66
N ALA A 257 -19.46 8.34 -13.83
CA ALA A 257 -20.03 7.52 -12.77
C ALA A 257 -19.02 7.39 -11.63
N TRP A 258 -19.50 6.90 -10.49
CA TRP A 258 -18.62 6.39 -9.44
C TRP A 258 -19.15 5.08 -8.85
N VAL A 259 -18.22 4.22 -8.48
CA VAL A 259 -18.46 2.89 -7.93
C VAL A 259 -17.90 2.86 -6.51
N GLN A 260 -18.76 2.57 -5.55
CA GLN A 260 -18.33 2.28 -4.18
C GLN A 260 -17.84 0.83 -4.12
N VAL A 261 -16.65 0.61 -3.58
CA VAL A 261 -16.08 -0.74 -3.44
C VAL A 261 -16.41 -1.35 -2.08
N ASN A 262 -16.48 -2.68 -2.02
CA ASN A 262 -16.62 -3.42 -0.78
C ASN A 262 -15.31 -3.47 -0.01
N SER A 263 -15.35 -3.99 1.21
CA SER A 263 -14.19 -4.00 2.10
C SER A 263 -12.97 -4.68 1.51
N ASN A 264 -13.11 -5.72 0.68
CA ASN A 264 -11.99 -6.51 0.15
C ASN A 264 -11.07 -5.74 -0.81
N TRP A 265 -11.50 -4.56 -1.26
CA TRP A 265 -10.79 -3.73 -2.21
C TRP A 265 -10.33 -2.44 -1.56
N THR A 266 -9.05 -2.13 -1.69
CA THR A 266 -8.39 -0.96 -1.14
C THR A 266 -8.10 0.02 -2.29
N PRO A 267 -8.78 1.18 -2.34
CA PRO A 267 -8.43 2.27 -3.22
C PRO A 267 -6.97 2.72 -3.04
N ARG A 268 -6.21 2.74 -4.14
CA ARG A 268 -4.81 3.19 -4.16
C ARG A 268 -4.66 4.42 -5.06
N PRO A 269 -3.85 5.43 -4.66
CA PRO A 269 -3.69 6.67 -5.40
C PRO A 269 -2.72 6.52 -6.58
N VAL A 270 -2.92 5.50 -7.41
CA VAL A 270 -2.01 5.13 -8.48
C VAL A 270 -2.78 4.75 -9.75
N VAL A 271 -2.13 4.90 -10.89
CA VAL A 271 -2.58 4.45 -12.20
C VAL A 271 -1.62 3.38 -12.71
N ASN A 272 -2.14 2.25 -13.18
CA ASN A 272 -1.36 1.19 -13.79
C ASN A 272 -0.71 1.69 -15.09
N ASP A 273 0.62 1.55 -15.21
CA ASP A 273 1.35 2.01 -16.39
C ASP A 273 1.50 0.95 -17.48
N TYR A 274 0.96 -0.25 -17.24
CA TYR A 274 0.99 -1.42 -18.13
C TYR A 274 2.40 -1.86 -18.56
N SER A 275 3.45 -1.40 -17.87
CA SER A 275 4.85 -1.79 -18.06
C SER A 275 5.45 -2.53 -16.85
N GLY A 276 4.59 -2.94 -15.91
CA GLY A 276 4.99 -3.61 -14.66
C GLY A 276 5.06 -2.67 -13.45
N GLY A 277 4.74 -1.38 -13.62
CA GLY A 277 4.75 -0.38 -12.57
C GLY A 277 3.44 0.41 -12.47
N THR A 278 3.51 1.50 -11.72
CA THR A 278 2.39 2.43 -11.53
C THR A 278 2.88 3.88 -11.55
N VAL A 279 1.98 4.79 -11.94
CA VAL A 279 2.16 6.23 -11.84
C VAL A 279 1.32 6.75 -10.68
N SER A 280 1.96 7.44 -9.75
CA SER A 280 1.31 7.96 -8.56
C SER A 280 0.56 9.26 -8.85
N VAL A 281 -0.67 9.37 -8.36
CA VAL A 281 -1.55 10.53 -8.59
C VAL A 281 -1.30 11.56 -7.51
N LYS A 282 -0.93 12.79 -7.86
CA LYS A 282 -0.59 13.85 -6.90
C LYS A 282 -1.69 14.90 -6.70
N GLY A 283 -2.68 14.93 -7.57
CA GLY A 283 -3.83 15.84 -7.47
C GLY A 283 -4.67 15.84 -8.73
N ALA A 284 -5.52 16.86 -8.90
CA ALA A 284 -6.42 17.01 -10.04
C ALA A 284 -6.30 18.37 -10.76
N ASN A 285 -5.15 19.05 -10.63
CA ASN A 285 -4.92 20.34 -11.26
C ASN A 285 -5.03 20.22 -12.78
N GLU A 286 -5.85 21.07 -13.39
CA GLU A 286 -6.11 21.01 -14.82
C GLU A 286 -4.91 21.51 -15.64
N ALA A 287 -4.45 20.68 -16.58
CA ALA A 287 -3.38 21.04 -17.50
C ALA A 287 -3.91 21.87 -18.70
N PRO A 288 -3.16 22.88 -19.19
CA PRO A 288 -3.62 23.72 -20.29
C PRO A 288 -3.70 22.94 -21.62
N VAL A 289 -4.35 23.54 -22.62
CA VAL A 289 -4.29 23.05 -24.01
C VAL A 289 -2.83 22.94 -24.45
N ASN A 290 -2.53 21.93 -25.24
CA ASN A 290 -1.20 21.51 -25.70
C ASN A 290 -0.32 20.84 -24.63
N ALA A 291 -0.77 20.69 -23.39
CA ALA A 291 -0.07 19.90 -22.38
C ALA A 291 -0.01 18.42 -22.77
N SER A 292 1.13 17.79 -22.48
CA SER A 292 1.33 16.34 -22.64
C SER A 292 0.55 15.57 -21.58
N VAL A 293 -0.21 14.59 -22.03
CA VAL A 293 -1.06 13.74 -21.20
C VAL A 293 -0.94 12.28 -21.62
N CYS A 294 -1.14 11.37 -20.67
CA CYS A 294 -1.11 9.93 -20.89
C CYS A 294 -2.39 9.29 -20.35
N ARG A 295 -2.94 8.36 -21.11
CA ARG A 295 -4.10 7.55 -20.76
C ARG A 295 -3.66 6.15 -20.36
N SER A 296 -4.33 5.58 -19.36
CA SER A 296 -4.28 4.15 -19.04
C SER A 296 -5.65 3.49 -19.23
N GLY A 297 -5.67 2.29 -19.81
CA GLY A 297 -6.90 1.53 -20.04
C GLY A 297 -6.63 0.05 -20.30
N SER A 298 -7.61 -0.78 -19.96
CA SER A 298 -7.48 -2.24 -19.96
C SER A 298 -7.44 -2.91 -21.32
N THR A 299 -7.72 -2.19 -22.40
CA THR A 299 -7.65 -2.74 -23.77
C THR A 299 -6.29 -2.46 -24.38
N THR A 300 -5.86 -1.21 -24.37
CA THR A 300 -4.66 -0.77 -25.10
C THR A 300 -3.49 -0.40 -24.19
N GLY A 301 -3.70 -0.38 -22.87
CA GLY A 301 -2.65 -0.04 -21.91
C GLY A 301 -2.37 1.46 -21.88
N TRP A 302 -1.07 1.81 -21.82
CA TRP A 302 -0.58 3.16 -21.62
C TRP A 302 -0.23 3.88 -22.93
N HIS A 303 -0.91 4.98 -23.23
CA HIS A 303 -0.67 5.79 -24.43
C HIS A 303 -0.65 7.27 -24.13
N CYS A 304 0.24 8.03 -24.78
CA CYS A 304 0.39 9.47 -24.55
C CYS A 304 0.07 10.30 -25.79
N GLY A 305 -0.19 11.57 -25.56
CA GLY A 305 -0.58 12.56 -26.57
C GLY A 305 -0.66 13.94 -25.94
N ARG A 306 -1.49 14.82 -26.51
CA ARG A 306 -1.67 16.18 -26.00
C ARG A 306 -3.14 16.58 -25.91
N ILE A 307 -3.43 17.49 -24.98
CA ILE A 307 -4.71 18.19 -24.96
C ILE A 307 -4.78 19.11 -26.17
N THR A 308 -5.90 19.09 -26.89
CA THR A 308 -6.13 19.95 -28.08
C THR A 308 -7.25 20.96 -27.88
N ALA A 309 -8.20 20.66 -27.00
CA ALA A 309 -9.24 21.59 -26.56
C ALA A 309 -9.79 21.15 -25.21
N ARG A 310 -10.42 22.09 -24.49
CA ARG A 310 -11.25 21.86 -23.30
C ARG A 310 -12.66 22.37 -23.59
N ASN A 311 -13.64 21.95 -22.80
CA ASN A 311 -15.05 22.30 -23.00
C ASN A 311 -15.59 21.94 -24.40
N SER A 312 -15.24 20.76 -24.89
CA SER A 312 -15.70 20.24 -26.18
C SER A 312 -17.05 19.54 -26.04
N SER A 313 -17.94 19.77 -27.01
CA SER A 313 -19.18 19.02 -27.15
C SER A 313 -19.04 17.92 -28.21
N VAL A 314 -19.52 16.73 -27.90
CA VAL A 314 -19.53 15.58 -28.81
C VAL A 314 -20.94 14.99 -28.89
N THR A 315 -21.34 14.51 -30.06
CA THR A 315 -22.63 13.84 -30.25
C THR A 315 -22.41 12.34 -30.45
N TYR A 316 -22.86 11.55 -29.47
CA TYR A 316 -22.95 10.10 -29.57
C TYR A 316 -24.34 9.69 -30.07
N PRO A 317 -24.53 8.43 -30.54
CA PRO A 317 -25.86 7.92 -30.89
C PRO A 317 -26.90 8.05 -29.77
N GLN A 318 -26.45 8.02 -28.51
CA GLN A 318 -27.30 8.14 -27.32
C GLN A 318 -27.65 9.59 -26.97
N GLY A 319 -26.87 10.57 -27.42
CA GLY A 319 -27.08 11.98 -27.14
C GLY A 319 -25.78 12.80 -27.13
N ARG A 320 -25.94 14.12 -26.95
CA ARG A 320 -24.82 15.07 -26.82
C ARG A 320 -24.20 14.96 -25.43
N VAL A 321 -22.88 15.07 -25.35
CA VAL A 321 -22.10 15.19 -24.12
C VAL A 321 -21.25 16.46 -24.20
N ASP A 322 -21.24 17.24 -23.13
CA ASP A 322 -20.62 18.56 -23.06
C ASP A 322 -19.41 18.60 -22.10
N GLY A 323 -18.65 19.69 -22.13
CA GLY A 323 -17.57 19.91 -21.15
C GLY A 323 -16.30 19.09 -21.34
N LEU A 324 -16.19 18.27 -22.39
CA LEU A 324 -15.13 17.26 -22.50
C LEU A 324 -13.75 17.84 -22.83
N ILE A 325 -12.71 17.14 -22.38
CA ILE A 325 -11.32 17.35 -22.78
C ILE A 325 -11.08 16.60 -24.09
N ARG A 326 -10.64 17.29 -25.14
CA ARG A 326 -10.32 16.70 -26.44
C ARG A 326 -8.81 16.49 -26.57
N THR A 327 -8.37 15.29 -26.90
CA THR A 327 -6.93 14.96 -26.99
C THR A 327 -6.56 14.23 -28.29
N THR A 328 -5.26 14.11 -28.55
CA THR A 328 -4.69 13.24 -29.59
C THR A 328 -4.39 11.81 -29.11
N VAL A 329 -4.67 11.50 -27.84
CA VAL A 329 -4.38 10.17 -27.27
C VAL A 329 -5.32 9.16 -27.92
N CYS A 330 -4.84 8.00 -28.34
CA CYS A 330 -5.70 6.95 -28.89
C CYS A 330 -6.41 6.16 -27.77
N ALA A 331 -7.58 5.61 -28.06
CA ALA A 331 -8.32 4.70 -27.19
C ALA A 331 -9.17 3.74 -28.03
N GLU A 332 -9.49 2.58 -27.47
CA GLU A 332 -10.32 1.55 -28.11
C GLU A 332 -11.41 1.02 -27.15
N PRO A 333 -12.43 0.28 -27.65
CA PRO A 333 -13.48 -0.27 -26.80
C PRO A 333 -12.91 -1.04 -25.59
N GLY A 334 -13.39 -0.68 -24.40
CA GLY A 334 -12.90 -1.21 -23.11
C GLY A 334 -11.89 -0.30 -22.39
N ASP A 335 -11.28 0.68 -23.06
CA ASP A 335 -10.52 1.75 -22.39
C ASP A 335 -11.44 2.80 -21.74
N SER A 336 -12.73 2.79 -22.08
CA SER A 336 -13.78 3.59 -21.44
C SER A 336 -13.67 3.59 -19.92
N GLY A 337 -13.80 4.78 -19.32
CA GLY A 337 -13.59 5.02 -17.90
C GLY A 337 -12.13 5.17 -17.46
N GLY A 338 -11.17 4.70 -18.28
CA GLY A 338 -9.75 4.70 -17.94
C GLY A 338 -9.15 6.09 -17.73
N SER A 339 -8.12 6.16 -16.90
CA SER A 339 -7.46 7.38 -16.43
C SER A 339 -6.82 8.18 -17.57
N LEU A 340 -6.89 9.51 -17.50
CA LEU A 340 -6.01 10.45 -18.21
C LEU A 340 -5.25 11.30 -17.19
N VAL A 341 -3.92 11.25 -17.21
CA VAL A 341 -3.04 12.01 -16.32
C VAL A 341 -2.08 12.91 -17.09
N THR A 342 -1.49 13.91 -16.44
CA THR A 342 -0.32 14.62 -16.99
C THR A 342 0.85 13.67 -17.22
N ALA A 343 1.70 13.96 -18.21
CA ALA A 343 2.78 13.06 -18.61
C ALA A 343 3.95 12.99 -17.61
N ASP A 344 4.10 13.98 -16.72
CA ASP A 344 5.11 13.92 -15.66
C ASP A 344 4.73 12.85 -14.64
N ARG A 345 5.44 11.71 -14.69
CA ARG A 345 5.17 10.55 -13.84
C ARG A 345 5.49 10.80 -12.36
N ASN A 346 6.34 11.78 -12.03
CA ASN A 346 6.69 12.11 -10.66
C ASN A 346 5.70 13.12 -10.05
N ASN A 347 4.92 13.81 -10.90
CA ASN A 347 3.91 14.77 -10.49
C ASN A 347 2.65 14.65 -11.36
N ALA A 348 2.08 13.44 -11.41
CA ALA A 348 0.95 13.17 -12.28
C ALA A 348 -0.35 13.70 -11.67
N HIS A 349 -1.02 14.61 -12.38
CA HIS A 349 -2.33 15.13 -12.00
C HIS A 349 -3.44 14.48 -12.83
N ALA A 350 -4.48 14.02 -12.16
CA ALA A 350 -5.68 13.46 -12.76
C ALA A 350 -6.42 14.51 -13.60
N GLN A 351 -6.62 14.22 -14.89
CA GLN A 351 -7.26 15.14 -15.83
C GLN A 351 -8.69 14.73 -16.14
N GLY A 352 -8.91 13.46 -16.50
CA GLY A 352 -10.23 13.00 -16.94
C GLY A 352 -10.35 11.48 -17.02
N VAL A 353 -11.58 11.00 -17.18
CA VAL A 353 -11.90 9.59 -17.47
C VAL A 353 -12.31 9.43 -18.93
N THR A 354 -11.88 8.35 -19.58
CA THR A 354 -12.11 8.13 -21.01
C THR A 354 -13.60 8.00 -21.32
N SER A 355 -14.15 8.92 -22.11
CA SER A 355 -15.56 8.88 -22.54
C SER A 355 -15.71 8.12 -23.86
N GLY A 356 -14.97 8.53 -24.88
CA GLY A 356 -15.00 7.88 -26.19
C GLY A 356 -14.20 8.65 -27.22
N GLY A 357 -14.21 8.21 -28.47
CA GLY A 357 -13.39 8.84 -29.50
C GLY A 357 -13.66 8.33 -30.91
N SER A 358 -12.79 8.74 -31.83
CA SER A 358 -12.73 8.28 -33.21
C SER A 358 -11.32 7.84 -33.56
N GLY A 359 -11.20 6.91 -34.52
CA GLY A 359 -9.92 6.30 -34.89
C GLY A 359 -9.58 5.08 -34.02
N ASN A 360 -8.30 4.75 -33.90
CA ASN A 360 -7.79 3.63 -33.10
C ASN A 360 -6.30 3.83 -32.76
N CYS A 361 -5.67 2.90 -32.03
CA CYS A 361 -4.27 3.03 -31.63
C CYS A 361 -3.25 2.68 -32.72
N SER A 362 -3.70 2.21 -33.89
CA SER A 362 -2.84 1.96 -35.05
C SER A 362 -2.79 3.14 -36.03
N SER A 363 -3.89 3.84 -36.25
CA SER A 363 -3.99 4.98 -37.18
C SER A 363 -4.05 6.34 -36.48
N GLY A 364 -4.07 6.37 -35.16
CA GLY A 364 -4.36 7.57 -34.38
C GLY A 364 -5.85 7.92 -34.39
N GLY A 365 -6.18 9.03 -33.73
CA GLY A 365 -7.57 9.38 -33.49
C GLY A 365 -7.75 10.64 -32.64
N THR A 366 -9.01 10.92 -32.30
CA THR A 366 -9.37 11.93 -31.30
C THR A 366 -10.11 11.23 -30.18
N THR A 367 -9.64 11.40 -28.94
CA THR A 367 -10.32 10.84 -27.76
C THR A 367 -10.75 11.96 -26.83
N TYR A 368 -11.95 11.82 -26.29
CA TYR A 368 -12.61 12.73 -25.37
C TYR A 368 -12.67 12.14 -23.96
N PHE A 369 -12.50 13.01 -22.97
CA PHE A 369 -12.45 12.64 -21.56
C PHE A 369 -13.35 13.55 -20.74
N GLN A 370 -14.09 12.97 -19.81
CA GLN A 370 -14.87 13.72 -18.83
C GLN A 370 -13.93 14.26 -17.74
N PRO A 371 -13.91 15.58 -17.46
CA PRO A 371 -13.01 16.17 -16.46
C PRO A 371 -13.20 15.60 -15.05
N VAL A 372 -12.12 15.25 -14.36
CA VAL A 372 -12.17 14.75 -12.98
C VAL A 372 -12.80 15.73 -11.99
N PRO A 373 -12.44 17.04 -11.97
CA PRO A 373 -13.00 17.98 -11.00
C PRO A 373 -14.53 18.04 -11.00
N GLU A 374 -15.17 17.92 -12.16
CA GLU A 374 -16.63 17.90 -12.28
C GLU A 374 -17.25 16.68 -11.59
N ILE A 375 -16.65 15.50 -11.77
CA ILE A 375 -17.14 14.25 -11.17
C ILE A 375 -17.03 14.32 -9.64
N LEU A 376 -15.88 14.81 -9.16
CA LEU A 376 -15.62 14.97 -7.73
C LEU A 376 -16.62 15.95 -7.11
N SER A 377 -16.83 17.11 -7.73
CA SER A 377 -17.80 18.11 -7.27
C SER A 377 -19.23 17.60 -7.30
N THR A 378 -19.62 16.86 -8.33
CA THR A 378 -21.01 16.39 -8.51
C THR A 378 -21.41 15.40 -7.42
N TYR A 379 -20.48 14.52 -7.03
CA TYR A 379 -20.75 13.44 -6.07
C TYR A 379 -20.15 13.70 -4.67
N GLY A 380 -19.51 14.85 -4.44
CA GLY A 380 -18.84 15.15 -3.17
C GLY A 380 -17.70 14.19 -2.85
N LEU A 381 -16.96 13.74 -3.87
CA LEU A 381 -15.91 12.72 -3.73
C LEU A 381 -14.54 13.35 -3.52
N ARG A 382 -13.71 12.69 -2.72
CA ARG A 382 -12.30 13.03 -2.53
C ARG A 382 -11.41 12.10 -3.34
N LEU A 383 -10.61 12.66 -4.24
CA LEU A 383 -9.57 11.93 -4.96
C LEU A 383 -8.50 11.44 -3.99
N LEU A 384 -8.05 10.19 -4.14
CA LEU A 384 -6.87 9.71 -3.42
C LEU A 384 -5.61 10.12 -4.16
N THR A 385 -4.65 10.69 -3.43
CA THR A 385 -3.35 11.10 -3.94
C THR A 385 -2.22 10.40 -3.20
N GLU A 386 -1.06 10.21 -3.84
CA GLU A 386 0.12 9.66 -3.19
C GLU A 386 0.69 10.75 -2.29
N GLY A 387 0.58 10.49 -0.97
CA GLY A 387 0.66 11.49 0.08
C GLY A 387 -0.68 11.75 0.79
N GLY A 388 -1.78 11.06 0.41
CA GLY A 388 -3.13 11.30 0.91
C GLY A 388 -3.98 10.04 1.10
N GLY A 389 -3.63 9.22 2.10
CA GLY A 389 -4.55 8.32 2.78
C GLY A 389 -4.99 8.99 4.06
N ASP A 390 -5.98 9.89 3.98
CA ASP A 390 -6.06 11.07 4.85
C ASP A 390 -4.77 11.92 4.76
N PRO A 391 -4.83 13.27 4.73
CA PRO A 391 -3.60 14.03 4.95
C PRO A 391 -3.10 13.64 6.34
N ASP A 392 -1.84 13.23 6.40
CA ASP A 392 -0.96 13.40 7.57
C ASP A 392 0.38 12.69 7.27
N PRO A 393 1.56 13.30 7.48
CA PRO A 393 1.86 14.68 7.82
C PRO A 393 2.52 15.40 6.62
N PRO A 394 2.67 16.71 6.69
CA PRO A 394 3.98 17.21 6.31
C PRO A 394 4.50 18.11 7.42
N GLY A 395 5.69 17.76 7.90
CA GLY A 395 6.61 18.77 8.41
C GLY A 395 6.90 19.89 7.39
N ASP A 396 6.33 19.85 6.17
CA ASP A 396 6.63 20.76 5.06
C ASP A 396 5.35 21.30 4.31
N ALA A 397 4.13 21.25 4.87
CA ALA A 397 2.87 21.49 4.09
C ALA A 397 2.65 22.95 3.73
N CYS A 398 3.06 23.82 4.65
CA CYS A 398 2.77 25.24 4.60
C CYS A 398 4.02 26.08 4.26
N GLU A 399 5.05 25.47 3.66
CA GLU A 399 6.34 26.12 3.35
C GLU A 399 6.29 27.13 2.19
N ASN A 400 5.25 27.09 1.35
CA ASN A 400 5.11 27.97 0.18
C ASN A 400 4.11 29.11 0.37
N TYR A 401 3.86 29.49 1.61
CA TYR A 401 3.03 30.65 1.96
C TYR A 401 3.89 31.89 2.24
N GLU A 402 3.36 33.07 1.95
CA GLU A 402 4.05 34.36 2.13
C GLU A 402 4.48 34.62 3.56
N SER A 403 3.75 34.09 4.53
CA SER A 403 4.09 34.16 5.96
C SER A 403 3.73 32.86 6.65
N SER A 404 4.52 32.49 7.67
CA SER A 404 4.32 31.29 8.48
C SER A 404 4.34 31.64 9.97
N TYR A 405 3.44 31.01 10.72
CA TYR A 405 3.27 31.18 12.16
C TYR A 405 3.26 29.81 12.84
N THR A 406 3.71 29.74 14.08
CA THR A 406 3.64 28.52 14.89
C THR A 406 3.00 28.80 16.24
N GLY A 407 2.49 27.74 16.87
CA GLY A 407 1.92 27.82 18.22
C GLY A 407 1.77 26.46 18.85
N SER A 408 1.26 26.42 20.08
CA SER A 408 0.97 25.18 20.79
C SER A 408 -0.30 25.35 21.61
N LEU A 409 -1.25 24.44 21.44
CA LEU A 409 -2.58 24.51 22.04
C LEU A 409 -2.89 23.26 22.85
N SER A 410 -3.54 23.46 23.99
CA SER A 410 -4.23 22.41 24.73
C SER A 410 -5.63 22.19 24.17
N SER A 411 -6.22 21.03 24.41
CA SER A 411 -7.57 20.69 23.94
C SER A 411 -8.60 21.72 24.41
N GLY A 412 -9.42 22.19 23.47
CA GLY A 412 -10.41 23.24 23.67
C GLY A 412 -9.85 24.67 23.59
N ALA A 413 -8.53 24.86 23.53
CA ALA A 413 -7.91 26.18 23.48
C ALA A 413 -7.86 26.75 22.06
N ARG A 414 -7.73 28.08 21.96
CA ARG A 414 -7.69 28.82 20.68
C ARG A 414 -6.57 29.84 20.68
N GLN A 415 -5.98 30.07 19.52
CA GLN A 415 -4.96 31.11 19.30
C GLN A 415 -5.29 31.91 18.03
N TYR A 416 -4.98 33.20 18.05
CA TYR A 416 -5.18 34.11 16.93
C TYR A 416 -3.87 34.40 16.22
N GLN A 417 -3.91 34.54 14.89
CA GLN A 417 -2.76 34.84 14.05
C GLN A 417 -3.08 35.99 13.09
N PRO A 418 -2.11 36.88 12.80
CA PRO A 418 -0.69 36.78 13.17
C PRO A 418 -0.38 37.25 14.60
N ASP A 419 0.48 36.50 15.32
CA ASP A 419 1.05 36.80 16.64
C ASP A 419 0.06 37.27 17.72
N GLY A 420 -1.11 36.63 17.78
CA GLY A 420 -2.19 36.99 18.72
C GLY A 420 -3.02 38.21 18.31
N SER A 421 -2.83 38.72 17.10
CA SER A 421 -3.40 39.98 16.60
C SER A 421 -4.15 39.78 15.26
N TRP A 422 -4.15 40.80 14.42
CA TRP A 422 -4.80 40.90 13.11
C TRP A 422 -3.89 41.61 12.10
N TYR A 423 -4.20 41.50 10.81
CA TYR A 423 -3.55 42.24 9.72
C TYR A 423 -4.56 43.07 8.93
N TYR A 424 -4.07 44.07 8.19
CA TYR A 424 -4.88 44.89 7.30
C TYR A 424 -4.57 44.53 5.85
N SER A 425 -5.59 44.21 5.04
CA SER A 425 -5.44 44.08 3.59
C SER A 425 -5.96 45.33 2.88
N ALA A 426 -5.10 45.93 2.07
CA ALA A 426 -5.36 47.21 1.39
C ALA A 426 -6.17 47.04 0.09
N GLY A 427 -6.17 45.85 -0.50
CA GLY A 427 -6.86 45.52 -1.75
C GLY A 427 -7.94 44.46 -1.56
N SER A 428 -8.67 44.16 -2.64
CA SER A 428 -9.46 42.93 -2.71
C SER A 428 -8.62 41.82 -3.32
N GLY A 429 -8.68 40.61 -2.78
CA GLY A 429 -8.01 39.45 -3.34
C GLY A 429 -8.09 38.23 -2.44
N THR A 430 -7.29 37.22 -2.76
CA THR A 430 -7.34 35.91 -2.13
C THR A 430 -6.57 35.88 -0.81
N HIS A 431 -7.28 35.66 0.29
CA HIS A 431 -6.73 35.22 1.57
C HIS A 431 -6.66 33.70 1.58
N ALA A 432 -5.48 33.13 1.79
CA ALA A 432 -5.30 31.68 1.90
C ALA A 432 -4.65 31.33 3.25
N GLY A 433 -5.01 30.19 3.82
CA GLY A 433 -4.41 29.67 5.04
C GLY A 433 -4.29 28.15 4.99
N CYS A 434 -3.18 27.62 5.48
CA CYS A 434 -2.85 26.20 5.63
C CYS A 434 -2.43 25.98 7.07
N LEU A 435 -3.21 25.20 7.82
CA LEU A 435 -2.93 24.78 9.19
C LEU A 435 -2.48 23.33 9.15
N ASP A 436 -1.41 23.04 9.88
CA ASP A 436 -0.89 21.70 10.11
C ASP A 436 -0.70 21.49 11.63
N ALA A 437 -1.25 20.40 12.16
CA ALA A 437 -1.28 20.08 13.59
C ALA A 437 -1.01 18.58 13.83
N PRO A 438 -0.86 18.10 15.09
CA PRO A 438 -0.45 16.73 15.32
C PRO A 438 -1.51 15.71 14.89
N ASN A 439 -1.07 14.66 14.20
CA ASN A 439 -1.91 13.54 13.77
C ASN A 439 -2.76 12.97 14.92
N GLY A 440 -4.03 12.65 14.62
CA GLY A 440 -4.97 12.14 15.60
C GLY A 440 -5.54 13.19 16.55
N THR A 441 -5.37 14.48 16.23
CA THR A 441 -6.07 15.61 16.85
C THR A 441 -7.09 16.20 15.88
N ASP A 442 -7.97 17.06 16.39
CA ASP A 442 -9.02 17.77 15.66
C ASP A 442 -8.77 19.27 15.87
N PHE A 443 -8.24 19.93 14.85
CA PHE A 443 -7.88 21.35 14.88
C PHE A 443 -8.63 22.08 13.76
N ASP A 444 -9.35 23.14 14.11
CA ASP A 444 -10.11 23.94 13.16
C ASP A 444 -9.34 25.21 12.77
N LEU A 445 -9.54 25.68 11.53
CA LEU A 445 -9.05 26.97 11.04
C LEU A 445 -10.19 27.89 10.60
N TYR A 446 -10.23 29.10 11.17
CA TYR A 446 -11.20 30.13 10.81
C TYR A 446 -10.49 31.39 10.32
N LEU A 447 -10.89 31.93 9.17
CA LEU A 447 -10.56 33.29 8.75
C LEU A 447 -11.69 34.24 9.18
N GLN A 448 -11.32 35.30 9.90
CA GLN A 448 -12.24 36.28 10.43
C GLN A 448 -11.96 37.68 9.86
N LYS A 449 -13.02 38.45 9.63
CA LYS A 449 -12.97 39.84 9.18
C LYS A 449 -13.64 40.77 10.19
N TRP A 450 -13.03 41.93 10.44
CA TRP A 450 -13.59 42.95 11.31
C TRP A 450 -14.73 43.72 10.63
N SER A 451 -15.88 43.82 11.30
CA SER A 451 -17.05 44.57 10.82
C SER A 451 -17.11 46.02 11.29
N GLY A 452 -16.19 46.45 12.17
CA GLY A 452 -16.25 47.73 12.88
C GLY A 452 -16.58 47.57 14.37
N SER A 453 -17.26 46.49 14.75
CA SER A 453 -17.63 46.20 16.15
C SER A 453 -17.40 44.75 16.58
N ALA A 454 -17.21 43.81 15.64
CA ALA A 454 -16.98 42.40 15.93
C ALA A 454 -16.13 41.72 14.85
N TRP A 455 -15.49 40.62 15.23
CA TRP A 455 -14.85 39.69 14.29
C TRP A 455 -15.89 38.67 13.82
N ASN A 456 -16.12 38.61 12.51
CA ASN A 456 -17.01 37.62 11.89
C ASN A 456 -16.19 36.61 11.10
N THR A 457 -16.49 35.33 11.25
CA THR A 457 -15.92 34.30 10.38
C THR A 457 -16.44 34.49 8.96
N VAL A 458 -15.51 34.62 8.00
CA VAL A 458 -15.80 34.78 6.57
C VAL A 458 -15.42 33.56 5.76
N SER A 459 -14.59 32.68 6.31
CA SER A 459 -14.27 31.35 5.78
C SER A 459 -13.77 30.48 6.92
N GLU A 460 -14.07 29.19 6.88
CA GLU A 460 -13.64 28.22 7.88
C GLU A 460 -13.44 26.86 7.23
N SER A 461 -12.59 26.04 7.87
CA SER A 461 -12.42 24.63 7.58
C SER A 461 -12.32 23.91 8.93
N THR A 462 -13.27 23.00 9.16
CA THR A 462 -13.53 22.35 10.47
C THR A 462 -13.69 20.84 10.27
N SER A 463 -12.82 20.24 9.46
CA SER A 463 -12.84 18.81 9.25
C SER A 463 -12.41 18.10 10.55
N PRO A 464 -12.79 16.84 10.78
CA PRO A 464 -12.41 16.12 12.01
C PRO A 464 -10.90 15.77 12.12
N GLY A 465 -10.05 16.41 11.32
CA GLY A 465 -8.62 16.14 11.21
C GLY A 465 -7.77 17.28 11.81
N PRO A 466 -6.45 17.12 11.83
CA PRO A 466 -5.54 18.13 12.38
C PRO A 466 -5.19 19.22 11.37
N ASP A 467 -5.35 18.93 10.06
CA ASP A 467 -4.90 19.77 8.96
C ASP A 467 -6.07 20.47 8.28
N GLU A 468 -5.96 21.79 8.11
CA GLU A 468 -7.05 22.61 7.57
C GLU A 468 -6.58 23.60 6.52
N THR A 469 -7.42 23.86 5.52
CA THR A 469 -7.12 24.87 4.50
C THR A 469 -8.30 25.79 4.30
N VAL A 470 -8.06 27.10 4.31
CA VAL A 470 -9.05 28.12 3.99
C VAL A 470 -8.61 28.93 2.77
N ASN A 471 -9.58 29.27 1.93
CA ASN A 471 -9.34 30.09 0.75
C ASN A 471 -10.54 31.02 0.53
N TYR A 472 -10.32 32.33 0.58
CA TYR A 472 -11.38 33.34 0.59
C TYR A 472 -11.00 34.59 -0.20
N ASN A 473 -11.82 34.98 -1.18
CA ASN A 473 -11.67 36.26 -1.86
C ASN A 473 -12.33 37.38 -1.03
N GLY A 474 -11.50 38.16 -0.34
CA GLY A 474 -11.92 39.25 0.53
C GLY A 474 -11.80 40.62 -0.12
N THR A 475 -12.52 41.60 0.42
CA THR A 475 -12.31 43.04 0.13
C THR A 475 -11.32 43.65 1.11
N SER A 476 -10.86 44.88 0.86
CA SER A 476 -10.04 45.61 1.85
C SER A 476 -10.70 45.64 3.24
N GLY A 477 -9.89 45.51 4.28
CA GLY A 477 -10.32 45.49 5.68
C GLY A 477 -9.32 44.79 6.60
N TYR A 478 -9.70 44.65 7.88
CA TYR A 478 -8.91 43.93 8.88
C TYR A 478 -9.31 42.47 8.95
N TYR A 479 -8.32 41.58 8.97
CA TYR A 479 -8.49 40.13 8.98
C TYR A 479 -7.62 39.49 10.07
N ARG A 480 -8.04 38.32 10.55
CA ARG A 480 -7.22 37.45 11.41
C ARG A 480 -7.57 36.00 11.18
N TYR A 481 -6.64 35.11 11.47
CA TYR A 481 -6.88 33.67 11.54
C TYR A 481 -7.09 33.26 12.99
N GLN A 482 -7.96 32.30 13.22
CA GLN A 482 -8.16 31.64 14.51
C GLN A 482 -7.89 30.15 14.31
N VAL A 483 -6.95 29.63 15.09
CA VAL A 483 -6.68 28.19 15.21
C VAL A 483 -7.34 27.71 16.49
N HIS A 484 -8.14 26.65 16.42
CA HIS A 484 -8.84 26.07 17.57
C HIS A 484 -8.56 24.58 17.65
N ALA A 485 -7.91 24.13 18.72
CA ALA A 485 -7.79 22.72 19.03
C ALA A 485 -9.14 22.18 19.54
N TYR A 486 -10.02 21.73 18.65
CA TYR A 486 -11.34 21.20 19.02
C TYR A 486 -11.20 19.95 19.90
N SER A 487 -10.34 19.01 19.53
CA SER A 487 -9.97 17.86 20.36
C SER A 487 -8.49 17.48 20.19
N GLY A 488 -7.84 16.97 21.24
CA GLY A 488 -6.38 16.73 21.21
C GLY A 488 -5.53 17.97 21.54
N SER A 489 -4.21 17.84 21.56
CA SER A 489 -3.29 18.91 21.98
C SER A 489 -1.95 18.79 21.28
N GLY A 490 -1.27 19.92 21.07
CA GLY A 490 0.11 19.94 20.61
C GLY A 490 0.47 21.18 19.80
N ALA A 491 1.64 21.13 19.17
CA ALA A 491 2.18 22.22 18.37
C ALA A 491 1.58 22.23 16.96
N TYR A 492 1.37 23.42 16.41
CA TYR A 492 0.84 23.61 15.06
C TYR A 492 1.73 24.56 14.25
N SER A 493 1.67 24.44 12.93
CA SER A 493 2.21 25.37 11.94
C SER A 493 1.07 25.97 11.10
N LEU A 494 1.16 27.25 10.73
CA LEU A 494 0.15 27.95 9.93
C LEU A 494 0.83 28.81 8.86
N GLY A 495 0.70 28.43 7.60
CA GLY A 495 1.07 29.28 6.46
C GLY A 495 -0.10 30.13 5.97
N VAL A 496 0.14 31.40 5.62
CA VAL A 496 -0.88 32.31 5.09
C VAL A 496 -0.39 33.15 3.92
N ASN A 497 -1.29 33.43 2.98
CA ASN A 497 -1.11 34.39 1.89
C ASN A 497 -2.12 35.52 2.07
N THR A 498 -1.67 36.76 1.94
CA THR A 498 -2.51 37.94 2.15
C THR A 498 -2.54 38.82 0.90
N PRO A 499 -3.71 39.34 0.49
CA PRO A 499 -3.81 40.19 -0.70
C PRO A 499 -3.17 41.56 -0.59
#